data_AF-A0A0G1U0X8-F1
#
_entry.id   AF-A0A0G1U0X8-F1
#
_cell.length_a   1.000
_cell.length_b   1.000
_cell.length_c   1.000
_cell.angle_alpha   90.00
_cell.angle_beta   90.00
_cell.angle_gamma   90.00
#
_symmetry.space_group_name_H-M   'P 1'
#
loop_
_entity.id
_entity.type
_entity.pdbx_description
1 polymer ?
#
loop_
_entity_poly.entity_id
_entity_poly.type
_entity_poly.pdbx_seq_one_letter_code
_entity_poly.pdbx_strand_id
1 'polypeptide(L)' 'MRSHHALLAGKFVRCGHCNAEILPHVVCSNCGYYGGREVIDVLAKLDKKERKKKEKELHQHEEEVAESGATLNAEELSRR' A
#
# COMPACT_ATOMS: atom_id res chain seq x y z
N MET A 1 -3.61 -9.46 38.52
CA MET A 1 -2.82 -10.39 37.69
C MET A 1 -3.11 -10.06 36.23
N ARG A 2 -2.10 -9.70 35.42
CA ARG A 2 -2.26 -9.31 34.00
C ARG A 2 -2.14 -10.52 33.03
N SER A 3 -2.41 -11.72 33.53
CA SER A 3 -2.24 -12.98 32.80
C SER A 3 -3.10 -13.08 31.52
N HIS A 4 -4.22 -12.36 31.48
CA HIS A 4 -5.13 -12.32 30.33
C HIS A 4 -5.00 -11.06 29.47
N HIS A 5 -4.01 -10.20 29.72
CA HIS A 5 -3.84 -8.93 29.00
C HIS A 5 -2.92 -9.09 27.78
N ALA A 6 -2.95 -10.25 27.12
CA ALA A 6 -2.16 -10.50 25.93
C ALA A 6 -2.90 -9.97 24.70
N LEU A 7 -2.22 -9.17 23.87
CA LEU A 7 -2.73 -8.78 22.56
C LEU A 7 -2.59 -9.96 21.60
N LEU A 8 -3.64 -10.22 20.83
CA LEU A 8 -3.66 -11.23 19.77
C LEU A 8 -3.30 -10.57 18.44
N ALA A 9 -2.59 -11.30 17.58
CA ALA A 9 -2.27 -10.82 16.24
C ALA A 9 -3.54 -10.68 15.38
N GLY A 10 -3.62 -9.57 14.65
CA GLY A 10 -4.67 -9.34 13.67
C GLY A 10 -4.49 -10.24 12.43
N LYS A 11 -5.61 -10.60 11.79
CA LYS A 11 -5.60 -11.35 10.53
C LYS A 11 -5.73 -10.37 9.36
N PHE A 12 -4.83 -10.48 8.39
CA PHE A 12 -4.83 -9.69 7.17
C PHE A 12 -4.95 -10.59 5.94
N VAL A 13 -5.54 -10.06 4.88
CA VAL A 13 -5.72 -10.72 3.58
C VAL A 13 -5.28 -9.79 2.45
N ARG A 14 -4.92 -10.33 1.29
CA ARG A 14 -4.55 -9.51 0.12
C ARG A 14 -5.80 -9.00 -0.58
N CYS A 15 -5.79 -7.71 -0.95
CA CYS A 15 -6.82 -7.12 -1.80
C CYS A 15 -6.73 -7.68 -3.23
N GLY A 16 -7.85 -8.15 -3.79
CA GLY A 16 -7.88 -8.71 -5.14
C GLY A 16 -7.66 -7.71 -6.29
N HIS A 17 -7.64 -6.40 -6.01
CA HIS A 17 -7.46 -5.35 -7.03
C HIS A 17 -6.04 -4.77 -7.02
N CYS A 18 -5.53 -4.36 -5.86
CA CYS A 18 -4.22 -3.70 -5.74
C CYS A 18 -3.16 -4.53 -4.98
N ASN A 19 -3.49 -5.75 -4.55
CA ASN A 19 -2.61 -6.65 -3.78
C ASN A 19 -2.11 -6.13 -2.42
N ALA A 20 -2.59 -4.99 -1.95
CA ALA A 20 -2.31 -4.47 -0.61
C ALA A 20 -2.91 -5.35 0.49
N GLU A 21 -2.29 -5.36 1.66
CA GLU A 21 -2.80 -6.05 2.86
C GLU A 21 -3.98 -5.28 3.46
N ILE A 22 -5.09 -5.97 3.67
CA ILE A 22 -6.34 -5.41 4.19
C ILE A 22 -6.94 -6.30 5.27
N LEU A 23 -7.81 -5.73 6.10
CA LEU A 23 -8.65 -6.50 7.00
C LEU A 23 -9.78 -7.20 6.21
N PRO A 24 -10.15 -8.44 6.58
CA PRO A 24 -11.28 -9.11 5.96
C PRO A 24 -12.59 -8.34 6.22
N HIS A 25 -13.51 -8.39 5.25
CA HIS A 25 -14.81 -7.69 5.28
C HIS A 25 -14.74 -6.16 5.33
N VAL A 26 -13.61 -5.54 4.97
CA VAL A 26 -13.44 -4.09 4.92
C VAL A 26 -13.13 -3.64 3.49
N VAL A 27 -13.58 -2.44 3.14
CA VAL A 27 -13.22 -1.78 1.88
C VAL A 27 -11.72 -1.51 1.87
N CYS A 28 -11.03 -1.75 0.75
CA CYS A 28 -9.60 -1.47 0.67
C CYS A 28 -9.33 0.03 0.78
N SER A 29 -8.56 0.46 1.78
CA SER A 29 -8.19 1.88 1.97
C SER A 29 -7.31 2.42 0.85
N ASN A 30 -6.62 1.56 0.10
CA ASN A 30 -5.72 1.96 -0.97
C ASN A 30 -6.47 2.21 -2.29
N CYS A 31 -7.35 1.29 -2.70
CA CYS A 31 -8.04 1.40 -3.99
C CYS A 31 -9.55 1.67 -3.89
N GLY A 32 -10.18 1.59 -2.71
CA GLY A 32 -11.62 1.85 -2.57
C GLY A 32 -12.54 0.72 -3.03
N TYR A 33 -11.99 -0.43 -3.41
CA TYR A 33 -12.77 -1.59 -3.89
C TYR A 33 -13.21 -2.52 -2.75
N TYR A 34 -14.41 -3.06 -2.87
CA TYR A 34 -14.94 -4.15 -2.05
C TYR A 34 -15.79 -5.10 -2.91
N GLY A 35 -15.52 -6.40 -2.82
CA GLY A 35 -16.29 -7.41 -3.58
C GLY A 35 -16.26 -7.21 -5.10
N GLY A 36 -15.15 -6.71 -5.66
CA GLY A 36 -14.99 -6.47 -7.09
C GLY A 36 -15.73 -5.25 -7.63
N ARG A 37 -16.28 -4.39 -6.75
CA ARG A 37 -16.90 -3.12 -7.11
C ARG A 37 -16.17 -1.96 -6.45
N GLU A 38 -16.09 -0.85 -7.15
CA GLU A 38 -15.59 0.42 -6.62
C GLU A 38 -16.66 1.01 -5.70
N VAL A 39 -16.34 1.15 -4.41
CA VAL A 39 -17.26 1.70 -3.40
C VAL A 39 -16.88 3.15 -3.06
N ILE A 40 -15.58 3.44 -3.11
CA ILE A 40 -15.03 4.77 -2.84
C ILE A 40 -14.22 5.18 -4.06
N ASP A 41 -14.67 6.22 -4.75
CA ASP A 41 -13.84 6.89 -5.74
C ASP A 41 -12.79 7.73 -5.00
N VAL A 42 -11.60 7.15 -4.85
CA VAL A 42 -10.47 7.75 -4.13
C VAL A 42 -9.91 8.97 -4.88
N LEU A 43 -10.27 9.13 -6.16
CA LEU A 43 -9.76 10.17 -7.06
C LEU A 43 -10.75 11.32 -7.27
N ALA A 44 -12.04 11.13 -6.98
CA ALA A 44 -13.08 12.13 -7.19
C ALA A 44 -12.86 13.47 -6.47
N LYS A 45 -12.20 13.45 -5.30
CA LYS A 45 -12.01 14.65 -4.45
C LYS A 45 -10.61 15.26 -4.52
N LEU A 46 -9.70 14.70 -5.31
CA LEU A 46 -8.37 15.27 -5.49
C LEU A 46 -8.45 16.50 -6.41
N ASP A 47 -8.28 17.69 -5.83
CA ASP A 47 -8.19 18.94 -6.59
C ASP A 47 -7.07 18.87 -7.63
N LYS A 48 -7.26 19.55 -8.78
CA LYS A 48 -6.25 19.61 -9.87
C LYS A 48 -4.84 19.99 -9.38
N LYS A 49 -4.77 20.78 -8.30
CA LYS A 49 -3.51 21.25 -7.69
C LYS A 49 -2.78 20.16 -6.92
N GLU A 50 -3.49 19.19 -6.34
CA GLU A 50 -2.91 18.08 -5.58
C GLU A 50 -2.39 16.98 -6.51
N ARG A 51 -3.08 16.74 -7.63
CA ARG A 51 -2.60 15.82 -8.68
C ARG A 51 -1.23 16.22 -9.22
N LYS A 52 -1.06 17.52 -9.53
CA LYS A 52 0.22 18.07 -10.03
C LYS A 52 1.35 18.03 -9.00
N LYS A 53 1.05 17.96 -7.71
CA LYS A 53 2.06 17.79 -6.64
C LYS A 53 2.48 16.33 -6.52
N LYS A 54 1.52 15.40 -6.49
CA LYS A 54 1.79 13.97 -6.46
C LYS A 54 2.61 13.51 -7.68
N GLU A 55 2.31 14.04 -8.87
CA GLU A 55 3.11 13.77 -10.07
C GLU A 55 4.59 14.19 -9.92
N LYS A 56 4.85 15.32 -9.27
CA LYS A 56 6.22 15.79 -9.01
C LYS A 56 6.93 14.98 -7.95
N GLU A 57 6.21 14.59 -6.90
CA GLU A 57 6.73 13.76 -5.80
C GLU A 57 7.06 12.34 -6.28
N LEU A 58 6.24 11.76 -7.16
CA LEU A 58 6.52 10.46 -7.79
C LEU A 58 7.77 10.49 -8.66
N HIS A 59 7.95 11.55 -9.47
CA HIS A 59 9.16 11.70 -10.30
C HIS A 59 10.42 11.87 -9.46
N GLN A 60 10.35 12.64 -8.37
CA GLN A 60 11.47 12.81 -7.45
C GLN A 60 11.82 11.50 -6.75
N HIS A 61 10.81 10.72 -6.32
CA HIS A 61 11.06 9.40 -5.73
C HIS A 61 11.60 8.40 -6.76
N GLU A 62 11.18 8.46 -8.03
CA GLU A 62 11.75 7.65 -9.12
C GLU A 62 13.21 8.03 -9.41
N GLU A 63 13.54 9.32 -9.39
CA GLU A 63 14.92 9.82 -9.53
C GLU A 63 15.78 9.43 -8.32
N GLU A 64 15.26 9.55 -7.09
CA GLU A 64 15.94 9.14 -5.86
C GLU A 64 16.11 7.62 -5.77
N VAL A 65 15.16 6.83 -6.27
CA VAL A 65 15.27 5.36 -6.38
C VAL A 65 16.27 4.97 -7.47
N ALA A 66 16.37 5.75 -8.56
CA ALA A 66 17.37 5.56 -9.60
C ALA A 66 18.78 5.93 -9.12
N GLU A 67 18.92 6.99 -8.31
CA GLU A 67 20.20 7.43 -7.74
C GLU A 67 20.66 6.58 -6.55
N SER A 68 19.72 6.06 -5.74
CA SER A 68 20.06 5.25 -4.55
C SER A 68 20.51 3.81 -4.87
N GLY A 69 20.49 3.39 -6.15
CA GLY A 69 21.19 2.19 -6.60
C GLY A 69 20.83 0.91 -5.83
N ALA A 70 19.65 0.85 -5.20
CA ALA A 70 19.18 -0.31 -4.47
C ALA A 70 18.65 -1.36 -5.46
N THR A 71 19.57 -1.96 -6.20
CA THR A 71 19.34 -3.23 -6.86
C THR A 71 19.08 -4.25 -5.75
N LEU A 72 17.81 -4.55 -5.48
CA LEU A 72 17.43 -5.75 -4.75
C LEU A 72 17.80 -6.94 -5.64
N ASN A 73 19.09 -7.24 -5.71
CA ASN A 73 19.62 -8.33 -6.52
C ASN A 73 19.10 -9.63 -5.93
N ALA A 74 18.30 -10.33 -6.73
CA ALA A 74 17.77 -11.65 -6.40
C ALA A 74 18.87 -12.63 -5.94
N GLU A 75 20.11 -12.38 -6.36
CA GLU A 75 21.29 -13.17 -6.02
C GLU A 75 21.71 -13.05 -4.54
N GLU A 76 21.46 -11.92 -3.86
CA GLU A 76 21.77 -11.76 -2.43
C GLU A 76 20.73 -12.42 -1.54
N LEU A 77 19.46 -12.41 -1.96
CA LEU A 77 18.37 -13.08 -1.26
C LEU A 77 18.46 -14.61 -1.34
N SER A 78 19.11 -15.14 -2.37
CA SER A 78 19.26 -16.58 -2.59
C SER A 78 20.45 -17.20 -1.86
N ARG A 79 21.30 -16.39 -1.21
CA ARG A 79 22.50 -16.82 -0.47
C ARG A 79 22.28 -16.96 1.04
N ARG A 80 21.03 -16.90 1.53
CA ARG A 80 20.68 -17.01 2.96
C ARG A 80 19.94 -18.31 3.28
#